data_AF-A0A1B6IUY3-F1
#
_entry.id   AF-A0A1B6IUY3-F1
#
_cell.length_a   1.000
_cell.length_b   1.000
_cell.length_c   1.000
_cell.angle_alpha   90.00
_cell.angle_beta   90.00
_cell.angle_gamma   90.00
#
_symmetry.space_group_name_H-M   'P 1'
#
loop_
_entity.id
_entity.type
_entity.pdbx_description
1 polymer ?
#
loop_
_entity_poly.entity_id
_entity_poly.type
_entity_poly.pdbx_seq_one_letter_code
_entity_poly.pdbx_strand_id
1 'polypeptide(L)'
;CNKRQEIATKLLDAFAAKMKVLLEGVMDEYKAVYRKLCEKPGTIELLMEMREWMETIPLTVRGLDDTVRRYLLEYDMLDQFWYALEQEEFEAKWEALGWPQRLTIKV
;
A
#
# COMPACT_ATOMS: atom_id res chain seq x y z
N CYS A 1 9.76 7.75 36.99
CA CYS A 1 8.84 8.57 36.18
C CYS A 1 8.27 7.79 34.99
N ASN A 2 7.54 6.68 35.23
CA ASN A 2 7.14 5.74 34.17
C ASN A 2 5.97 6.22 33.32
N LYS A 3 5.08 7.05 33.88
CA LYS A 3 3.85 7.46 33.21
C LYS A 3 4.09 8.23 31.90
N ARG A 4 5.18 9.01 31.81
CA ARG A 4 5.54 9.73 30.57
C ARG A 4 6.07 8.77 29.50
N GLN A 5 6.88 7.79 29.90
CA GLN A 5 7.39 6.74 29.03
C GLN A 5 6.23 5.91 28.46
N GLU A 6 5.31 5.47 29.33
CA GLU A 6 4.12 4.69 28.94
C GLU A 6 3.24 5.45 27.95
N ILE A 7 3.02 6.75 28.16
CA ILE A 7 2.24 7.57 27.24
C ILE A 7 2.95 7.70 25.89
N ALA A 8 4.27 7.90 25.89
CA ALA A 8 5.04 7.98 24.65
C ALA A 8 4.99 6.66 23.87
N THR A 9 5.17 5.52 24.53
CA THR A 9 5.04 4.20 23.90
C THR A 9 3.66 4.01 23.29
N LYS A 10 2.58 4.27 24.05
CA LYS A 10 1.22 4.15 23.52
C LYS A 10 0.93 5.06 22.33
N LEU A 11 1.57 6.23 22.27
CA LEU A 11 1.45 7.13 21.13
C LEU A 11 2.09 6.52 19.88
N LEU A 12 3.27 5.91 20.03
CA LEU A 12 3.97 5.22 18.95
C LEU A 12 3.20 3.98 18.49
N ASP A 13 2.65 3.19 19.43
CA ASP A 13 1.80 2.03 19.10
C ASP A 13 0.57 2.46 18.27
N ALA A 14 -0.10 3.54 18.70
CA ALA A 14 -1.26 4.07 17.99
C ALA A 14 -0.90 4.61 16.59
N PHE A 15 0.29 5.20 16.47
CA PHE A 15 0.81 5.65 15.17
C PHE A 15 1.10 4.46 14.25
N ALA A 16 1.83 3.44 14.72
CA ALA A 16 2.12 2.23 13.95
C ALA A 16 0.84 1.53 13.49
N ALA A 17 -0.14 1.36 14.39
CA ALA A 17 -1.44 0.79 14.07
C ALA A 17 -2.20 1.59 13.00
N LYS A 18 -2.16 2.93 13.07
CA LYS A 18 -2.76 3.79 12.04
C LYS A 18 -2.07 3.60 10.69
N MET A 19 -0.74 3.54 10.68
CA MET A 19 0.03 3.34 9.45
C MET A 19 -0.26 1.98 8.81
N LYS A 20 -0.41 0.92 9.61
CA LYS A 20 -0.81 -0.41 9.14
C LYS A 20 -2.12 -0.36 8.37
N VAL A 21 -3.16 0.27 8.94
CA VAL A 21 -4.48 0.40 8.29
C VAL A 21 -4.39 1.19 6.97
N LEU A 22 -3.60 2.26 6.94
CA LEU A 22 -3.41 3.07 5.73
C LEU A 22 -2.70 2.27 4.63
N LEU A 23 -1.68 1.50 4.99
CA LEU A 23 -0.94 0.65 4.07
C LEU A 23 -1.80 -0.49 3.52
N GLU A 24 -2.60 -1.14 4.38
CA GLU A 24 -3.56 -2.17 3.99
C GLU A 24 -4.58 -1.64 2.96
N GLY A 25 -5.06 -0.41 3.14
CA GLY A 25 -5.96 0.22 2.16
C GLY A 25 -5.35 0.34 0.76
N VAL A 26 -4.10 0.80 0.67
CA VAL A 26 -3.39 0.90 -0.62
C VAL A 26 -3.11 -0.47 -1.23
N MET A 27 -2.78 -1.46 -0.40
CA MET A 27 -2.57 -2.84 -0.82
C MET A 27 -3.84 -3.46 -1.42
N ASP A 28 -4.99 -3.17 -0.84
CA ASP A 28 -6.28 -3.65 -1.34
C ASP A 28 -6.65 -3.01 -2.68
N GLU A 29 -6.32 -1.74 -2.89
CA GLU A 29 -6.48 -1.08 -4.18
C GLU A 29 -5.59 -1.73 -5.26
N TYR A 30 -4.32 -2.02 -4.96
CA TYR A 30 -3.46 -2.77 -5.89
C TYR A 30 -4.02 -4.15 -6.23
N LYS A 31 -4.49 -4.89 -5.23
CA LYS A 31 -5.11 -6.21 -5.42
C LYS A 31 -6.40 -6.10 -6.24
N ALA A 32 -7.20 -5.06 -6.07
CA ALA A 32 -8.41 -4.84 -6.85
C ALA A 32 -8.08 -4.62 -8.35
N VAL A 33 -7.08 -3.78 -8.64
CA VAL A 33 -6.59 -3.58 -10.02
C VAL A 33 -6.09 -4.90 -10.61
N TYR A 34 -5.29 -5.66 -9.84
CA TYR A 34 -4.78 -6.96 -10.26
C TYR A 34 -5.89 -7.97 -10.57
N ARG A 35 -6.91 -8.06 -9.71
CA ARG A 35 -8.06 -8.95 -9.90
C ARG A 35 -8.80 -8.62 -11.19
N LYS A 36 -9.10 -7.34 -11.42
CA LYS A 36 -9.78 -6.88 -12.63
C LYS A 36 -8.96 -7.15 -13.90
N LEU A 37 -7.63 -7.01 -13.84
CA LEU A 37 -6.74 -7.42 -14.94
C LEU A 37 -6.77 -8.92 -15.24
N CYS A 38 -7.11 -9.76 -14.27
CA CYS A 38 -7.20 -11.22 -14.46
C CYS A 38 -8.56 -11.68 -15.01
N GLU A 39 -9.55 -10.80 -15.10
CA GLU A 39 -10.87 -11.16 -15.62
C GLU A 39 -10.82 -11.38 -17.13
N LYS A 40 -11.46 -12.45 -17.61
CA LYS A 40 -11.58 -12.73 -19.04
C LYS A 40 -12.88 -12.11 -19.57
N PRO A 41 -12.81 -11.12 -20.48
CA PRO A 41 -14.03 -10.51 -21.02
C PRO A 41 -14.79 -11.51 -21.90
N GLY A 42 -16.11 -11.57 -21.71
CA GLY A 42 -17.01 -12.52 -22.37
C GLY A 42 -17.63 -12.01 -23.68
N THR A 43 -17.55 -10.70 -23.95
CA THR A 43 -18.11 -10.07 -25.16
C THR A 43 -17.13 -9.04 -25.74
N ILE A 44 -17.36 -8.62 -26.99
CA ILE A 44 -16.53 -7.64 -27.69
C ILE A 44 -16.64 -6.25 -27.03
N GLU A 45 -17.83 -5.88 -26.56
CA GLU A 45 -18.07 -4.62 -25.86
C GLU A 45 -17.25 -4.55 -24.57
N LEU A 46 -17.31 -5.61 -23.76
CA LEU A 46 -16.54 -5.71 -22.51
C LEU A 46 -15.03 -5.75 -22.75
N LEU A 47 -14.59 -6.34 -23.87
CA LEU A 47 -13.20 -6.30 -24.33
C LEU A 47 -12.73 -4.86 -24.61
N MET A 48 -13.57 -4.04 -25.25
CA MET A 48 -13.23 -2.65 -25.56
C MET A 48 -13.19 -1.79 -24.29
N GLU A 49 -14.19 -1.94 -23.42
CA GLU A 49 -14.23 -1.26 -22.12
C GLU A 49 -13.00 -1.61 -21.25
N MET A 50 -12.61 -2.89 -21.25
CA MET A 50 -11.41 -3.33 -20.52
C MET A 50 -10.14 -2.70 -21.10
N ARG A 51 -10.04 -2.55 -22.42
CA ARG A 51 -8.90 -1.89 -23.08
C ARG A 51 -8.80 -0.42 -22.71
N GLU A 52 -9.89 0.32 -22.80
CA GLU A 52 -9.93 1.73 -22.41
C GLU A 52 -9.57 1.91 -20.92
N TRP A 53 -10.10 1.04 -20.06
CA TRP A 53 -9.73 1.03 -18.64
C TRP A 53 -8.23 0.74 -18.43
N MET A 54 -7.63 -0.19 -19.19
CA MET A 54 -6.21 -0.51 -19.08
C MET A 54 -5.28 0.67 -19.37
N GLU A 55 -5.69 1.60 -20.25
CA GLU A 55 -4.93 2.82 -20.52
C GLU A 55 -4.83 3.75 -19.29
N THR A 56 -5.77 3.64 -18.34
CA THR A 56 -5.77 4.42 -17.09
C THR A 56 -4.92 3.79 -15.97
N ILE A 57 -4.55 2.51 -16.10
CA ILE A 57 -3.84 1.77 -15.05
C ILE A 57 -2.46 2.38 -14.72
N PRO A 58 -1.61 2.76 -15.70
CA PRO A 58 -0.30 3.33 -15.39
C PRO A 58 -0.38 4.59 -14.52
N LEU A 59 -1.40 5.43 -14.73
CA LEU A 59 -1.62 6.63 -13.92
C LEU A 59 -2.11 6.26 -12.51
N THR A 60 -3.07 5.34 -12.42
CA THR A 60 -3.59 4.83 -11.13
C THR A 60 -2.47 4.22 -10.29
N VAL A 61 -1.67 3.33 -10.87
CA VAL A 61 -0.55 2.65 -10.20
C VAL A 61 0.51 3.65 -9.72
N ARG A 62 0.78 4.70 -10.49
CA ARG A 62 1.69 5.78 -10.08
C ARG A 62 1.15 6.54 -8.86
N GLY A 63 -0.13 6.89 -8.86
CA GLY A 63 -0.75 7.58 -7.71
C GLY A 63 -0.74 6.74 -6.43
N LEU A 64 -0.91 5.43 -6.57
CA LEU A 64 -0.75 4.48 -5.46
C LEU A 64 0.71 4.40 -5.00
N ASP A 65 1.68 4.36 -5.92
CA ASP A 65 3.12 4.29 -5.57
C ASP A 65 3.56 5.55 -4.81
N ASP A 66 3.14 6.73 -5.28
CA ASP A 66 3.39 7.99 -4.59
C ASP A 66 2.78 7.99 -3.17
N THR A 67 1.65 7.31 -2.99
CA THR A 67 0.99 7.15 -1.68
C THR A 67 1.75 6.20 -0.77
N VAL A 68 2.22 5.06 -1.28
CA VAL A 68 3.11 4.16 -0.53
C VAL A 68 4.35 4.92 -0.11
N ARG A 69 5.04 5.60 -1.04
CA ARG A 69 6.28 6.36 -0.74
C ARG A 69 6.09 7.40 0.37
N ARG A 70 4.96 8.09 0.39
CA ARG A 70 4.62 9.03 1.48
C ARG A 70 4.51 8.32 2.82
N TYR A 71 3.84 7.17 2.86
CA TYR A 71 3.72 6.39 4.08
C TYR A 71 5.07 5.85 4.55
N LEU A 72 5.97 5.49 3.64
CA LEU A 72 7.33 5.10 4.02
C LEU A 72 8.08 6.23 4.74
N LEU A 73 7.94 7.47 4.27
CA LEU A 73 8.51 8.65 4.95
C LEU A 73 7.90 8.87 6.33
N GLU A 74 6.60 8.59 6.50
CA GLU A 74 5.95 8.64 7.82
C GLU A 74 6.48 7.53 8.75
N TYR A 75 6.75 6.34 8.22
CA TYR A 75 7.38 5.25 8.98
C TYR A 75 8.80 5.60 9.46
N ASP A 76 9.58 6.40 8.72
CA ASP A 76 10.92 6.82 9.14
C ASP A 76 10.91 7.63 10.45
N MET A 77 9.75 8.18 10.85
CA MET A 77 9.59 8.78 12.17
C MET A 77 9.79 7.75 13.30
N LEU A 78 9.29 6.53 13.13
CA LEU A 78 9.40 5.48 14.16
C LEU A 78 10.85 5.10 14.43
N ASP A 79 11.69 5.12 13.40
CA ASP A 79 13.13 4.87 13.53
C ASP A 79 13.82 5.92 14.42
N GLN A 80 13.39 7.19 14.39
CA GLN A 80 13.93 8.24 15.25
C GLN A 80 13.63 7.99 16.74
N PHE A 81 12.54 7.29 17.03
CA PHE A 81 12.15 6.89 18.39
C PHE A 81 12.69 5.52 18.78
N TRP A 82 13.53 4.88 17.94
CA TRP A 82 14.02 3.52 18.14
C TRP A 82 12.86 2.51 18.32
N TYR A 83 11.74 2.77 17.66
CA TYR A 83 10.56 1.91 17.72
C TYR A 83 10.72 0.79 16.68
N ALA A 84 10.82 -0.45 17.14
CA ALA A 84 10.90 -1.62 16.27
C ALA A 84 9.50 -2.02 15.79
N LEU A 85 9.30 -2.06 14.48
CA LEU A 85 8.10 -2.63 13.87
C LEU A 85 8.05 -4.14 14.08
N GLU A 86 6.84 -4.68 14.09
CA GLU A 86 6.66 -6.12 14.02
C GLU A 86 7.08 -6.66 12.64
N GLN A 87 7.54 -7.91 12.60
CA GLN A 87 8.00 -8.54 11.37
C GLN A 87 6.94 -8.51 10.26
N GLU A 88 5.67 -8.75 10.62
CA GLU A 88 4.54 -8.72 9.67
C GLU A 88 4.37 -7.33 9.04
N GLU A 89 4.48 -6.26 9.83
CA GLU A 89 4.35 -4.88 9.35
C GLU A 89 5.52 -4.50 8.43
N PHE A 90 6.73 -4.96 8.78
CA PHE A 90 7.91 -4.77 7.95
C PHE A 90 7.77 -5.48 6.59
N GLU A 91 7.27 -6.71 6.59
CA GLU A 91 7.00 -7.48 5.37
C GLU A 91 5.93 -6.80 4.51
N ALA A 92 4.84 -6.32 5.11
CA ALA A 92 3.78 -5.58 4.41
C ALA A 92 4.32 -4.30 3.76
N LYS A 93 5.19 -3.55 4.46
CA LYS A 93 5.87 -2.35 3.95
C LYS A 93 6.66 -2.68 2.68
N TRP A 94 7.39 -3.79 2.69
CA TRP A 94 8.20 -4.22 1.56
C TRP A 94 7.35 -4.78 0.41
N GLU A 95 6.26 -5.46 0.73
CA GLU A 95 5.33 -5.98 -0.28
C GLU A 95 4.67 -4.83 -1.05
N ALA A 96 4.23 -3.77 -0.35
CA ALA A 96 3.62 -2.58 -0.95
C ALA A 96 4.52 -1.92 -2.00
N LEU A 97 5.83 -1.85 -1.74
CA LEU A 97 6.83 -1.34 -2.68
C LEU A 97 6.96 -2.20 -3.96
N GLY A 98 6.69 -3.50 -3.87
CA GLY A 98 6.78 -4.42 -5.00
C GLY A 98 5.56 -4.43 -5.91
N TRP A 99 4.39 -4.00 -5.43
CA TRP A 99 3.13 -4.04 -6.18
C TRP A 99 3.12 -3.24 -7.50
N PRO A 100 3.66 -2.01 -7.56
CA PRO A 100 3.74 -1.26 -8.82
C PRO A 100 4.39 -2.08 -9.93
N GLN A 101 5.54 -2.69 -9.65
CA GLN A 101 6.29 -3.48 -10.63
C GLN A 101 5.51 -4.74 -11.05
N ARG A 102 4.85 -5.42 -10.10
CA ARG A 102 4.00 -6.59 -10.39
C ARG A 102 2.86 -6.25 -11.36
N LEU A 103 2.26 -5.07 -11.21
CA LEU A 103 1.18 -4.60 -12.09
C LEU A 103 1.70 -4.15 -13.45
N THR A 104 2.84 -3.44 -13.51
CA THR A 104 3.43 -3.02 -14.80
C THR A 104 3.84 -4.20 -15.68
N ILE A 105 4.26 -5.33 -15.09
CA ILE A 105 4.59 -6.55 -15.87
C ILE A 105 3.33 -7.22 -16.43
N LYS A 106 2.15 -6.97 -15.84
CA LYS A 106 0.88 -7.62 -16.19
C LYS A 106 0.07 -6.87 -17.23
N VAL A 107 0.21 -5.55 -17.30
CA VAL A 107 -0.40 -4.68 -18.33
C VAL A 107 0.39 -4.82 -19.63
#